data_AF-A0A2E7HJI6-F1
#
_entry.id   AF-A0A2E7HJI6-F1
#
_cell.length_a   1.000
_cell.length_b   1.000
_cell.length_c   1.000
_cell.angle_alpha   90.00
_cell.angle_beta   90.00
_cell.angle_gamma   90.00
#
_symmetry.space_group_name_H-M   'P 1'
#
loop_
_entity.id
_entity.type
_entity.pdbx_description
1 polymer ?
#
loop_
_entity_poly.entity_id
_entity_poly.type
_entity_poly.pdbx_seq_one_letter_code
_entity_poly.pdbx_strand_id
1 'polypeptide(L)'
;MRGGPARFIPCGGVVMVAGMAPNDSLAPDLAALDDSTRIVSFGDCLVPSIIATAVYAGHRFARTLTMDLSVDAPFRREDVTMAAE
;
A
#
# COMPACT_ATOMS: atom_id res chain seq x y z
N MET A 1 -10.37 -1.45 27.03
CA MET A 1 -9.42 -0.54 27.72
C MET A 1 -10.18 0.71 28.15
N ARG A 2 -10.19 1.07 29.43
CA ARG A 2 -10.66 2.39 29.88
C ARG A 2 -9.44 3.32 29.96
N GLY A 3 -9.43 4.40 29.19
CA GLY A 3 -8.38 5.42 29.27
C GLY A 3 -8.40 6.12 30.62
N GLY A 4 -7.22 6.49 31.13
CA GLY A 4 -7.11 7.33 32.33
C GLY A 4 -7.65 8.75 32.10
N PRO A 5 -7.80 9.55 33.16
CA PRO A 5 -8.28 10.93 33.04
C PRO A 5 -7.34 11.78 32.17
N ALA A 6 -7.92 12.69 31.39
CA ALA A 6 -7.15 13.64 30.59
C ALA A 6 -6.30 14.54 31.50
N ARG A 7 -5.08 14.85 31.04
CA ARG A 7 -4.14 15.74 31.73
C ARG A 7 -3.51 16.71 30.74
N PHE A 8 -3.26 17.93 31.20
CA PHE A 8 -2.50 18.93 30.44
C PHE A 8 -1.01 18.81 30.77
N ILE A 9 -0.16 18.94 29.74
CA ILE A 9 1.30 18.92 29.88
C ILE A 9 1.83 20.21 29.26
N PRO A 10 2.53 21.09 30.02
CA PRO A 10 3.11 22.30 29.46
C PRO A 10 4.25 21.94 28.49
N CYS A 11 4.28 22.59 27.33
CA CYS A 11 5.34 22.43 26.33
C CYS A 11 5.58 23.73 25.57
N GLY A 12 6.79 23.91 25.02
CA GLY A 12 7.14 25.06 24.17
C GLY A 12 6.76 24.89 22.70
N GLY A 13 6.36 23.68 22.29
CA GLY A 13 5.98 23.34 20.93
C GLY A 13 5.58 21.87 20.81
N VAL A 14 4.82 21.53 19.78
CA VAL A 14 4.32 20.19 19.51
C VAL A 14 4.74 19.78 18.10
N VAL A 15 5.38 18.61 17.99
CA VAL A 15 5.69 17.97 16.70
C VAL A 15 4.77 16.76 16.55
N MET A 16 3.89 16.82 15.56
CA MET A 16 2.93 15.75 15.29
C MET A 16 3.57 14.66 14.44
N VAL A 17 3.66 13.44 14.98
CA VAL A 17 4.14 12.25 14.27
C VAL A 17 3.08 11.16 14.43
N ALA A 18 1.95 11.32 13.72
CA ALA A 18 0.80 10.43 13.85
C ALA A 18 0.79 9.38 12.74
N GLY A 19 0.43 9.79 11.52
CA GLY A 19 0.35 8.92 10.35
C GLY A 19 0.43 9.74 9.06
N MET A 20 0.39 9.04 7.93
CA MET A 20 0.48 9.63 6.59
C MET A 20 -0.81 9.35 5.83
N ALA A 21 -1.24 10.31 5.01
CA ALA A 21 -2.32 10.14 4.04
C ALA A 21 -1.72 9.90 2.65
N PRO A 22 -2.35 9.06 1.80
CA PRO A 22 -1.95 8.93 0.41
C PRO A 22 -2.05 10.28 -0.33
N ASN A 23 -1.17 10.49 -1.32
CA ASN A 23 -1.32 11.52 -2.33
C ASN A 23 -1.74 10.86 -3.64
N ASP A 24 -3.05 10.76 -3.87
CA ASP A 24 -3.64 9.84 -4.82
C ASP A 24 -4.56 10.52 -5.86
N SER A 25 -4.66 11.85 -5.86
CA SER A 25 -5.63 12.58 -6.71
C SER A 25 -5.36 12.44 -8.22
N LEU A 26 -4.10 12.33 -8.63
CA LEU A 26 -3.73 12.31 -10.05
C LEU A 26 -4.25 11.09 -10.80
N ALA A 27 -4.29 9.93 -10.16
CA ALA A 27 -4.71 8.69 -10.81
C ALA A 27 -6.18 8.71 -11.26
N PRO A 28 -7.17 9.04 -10.40
CA PRO A 28 -8.56 9.18 -10.82
C PRO A 28 -8.74 10.35 -11.80
N ASP A 29 -8.00 11.46 -11.65
CA ASP A 29 -8.06 12.58 -12.59
C ASP A 29 -7.65 12.16 -14.02
N LEU A 30 -6.57 11.38 -14.14
CA LEU A 30 -6.13 10.83 -15.42
C LEU A 30 -7.12 9.79 -15.98
N ALA A 31 -7.68 8.93 -15.13
CA ALA A 31 -8.66 7.93 -15.55
C ALA A 31 -9.97 8.57 -16.05
N ALA A 32 -10.33 9.74 -15.53
CA ALA A 32 -11.47 10.51 -15.99
C ALA A 32 -11.24 11.19 -17.36
N LEU A 33 -9.98 11.42 -17.75
CA LEU A 33 -9.63 12.04 -19.03
C LEU A 33 -9.61 11.02 -20.18
N ASP A 34 -9.15 9.80 -19.91
CA ASP A 34 -9.01 8.73 -20.90
C ASP A 34 -9.09 7.34 -20.25
N ASP A 35 -10.06 6.55 -20.68
CA ASP A 35 -10.26 5.16 -20.24
C ASP A 35 -9.45 4.15 -21.09
N SER A 36 -8.81 4.60 -22.18
CA SER A 36 -7.98 3.74 -23.03
C SER A 36 -6.56 3.52 -22.49
N THR A 37 -6.09 4.43 -21.63
CA THR A 37 -4.77 4.34 -21.00
C THR A 37 -4.83 3.61 -19.67
N ARG A 38 -4.06 2.52 -19.53
CA ARG A 38 -3.94 1.79 -18.26
C ARG A 38 -3.14 2.60 -17.24
N ILE A 39 -3.82 3.06 -16.19
CA ILE A 39 -3.23 3.78 -15.05
C ILE A 39 -3.14 2.84 -13.85
N VAL A 40 -1.98 2.78 -13.20
CA VAL A 40 -1.75 1.93 -12.02
C VAL A 40 -1.00 2.72 -10.94
N SER A 41 -1.62 2.83 -9.77
CA SER A 41 -0.99 3.41 -8.57
C SER A 41 -0.21 2.34 -7.79
N PHE A 42 0.95 2.68 -7.25
CA PHE A 42 1.76 1.81 -6.39
C PHE A 42 2.60 2.64 -5.41
N GLY A 43 3.00 2.03 -4.29
CA GLY A 43 3.73 2.71 -3.22
C GLY A 43 2.83 3.58 -2.36
N ASP A 44 3.37 4.67 -1.83
CA ASP A 44 2.70 5.48 -0.80
C ASP A 44 1.48 6.28 -1.32
N CYS A 45 1.38 6.49 -2.64
CA CYS A 45 0.16 7.04 -3.25
C CYS A 45 -1.00 6.03 -3.27
N LEU A 46 -0.73 4.73 -3.06
CA LEU A 46 -1.75 3.71 -2.92
C LEU A 46 -2.02 3.43 -1.43
N VAL A 47 -0.97 3.13 -0.67
CA VAL A 47 -1.02 2.91 0.77
C VAL A 47 0.32 3.34 1.38
N PRO A 48 0.36 4.40 2.21
CA PRO A 48 1.56 4.78 2.95
C PRO A 48 2.10 3.63 3.78
N SER A 49 3.37 3.27 3.56
CA SER A 49 3.96 2.07 4.15
C SER A 49 5.47 2.22 4.36
N ILE A 50 6.17 1.12 4.63
CA ILE A 50 7.63 1.13 4.70
C ILE A 50 8.24 1.22 3.29
N ILE A 51 9.46 1.75 3.21
CA ILE A 51 10.20 1.90 1.94
C ILE A 51 10.27 0.57 1.17
N ALA A 52 10.50 -0.55 1.86
CA ALA A 52 10.57 -1.87 1.23
C ALA A 52 9.27 -2.25 0.49
N THR A 53 8.11 -1.86 1.00
CA THR A 53 6.81 -2.12 0.37
C THR A 53 6.65 -1.28 -0.89
N ALA A 54 7.03 -0.01 -0.88
CA ALA A 54 6.99 0.84 -2.06
C ALA A 54 7.92 0.33 -3.18
N VAL A 55 9.13 -0.10 -2.82
CA VAL A 55 10.08 -0.72 -3.75
C VAL A 55 9.52 -2.02 -4.31
N TYR A 56 8.99 -2.89 -3.46
CA TYR A 56 8.39 -4.15 -3.88
C TYR A 56 7.20 -3.93 -4.82
N ALA A 57 6.32 -2.96 -4.53
CA ALA A 57 5.15 -2.67 -5.35
C ALA A 57 5.54 -2.25 -6.77
N GLY A 58 6.53 -1.36 -6.91
CA GLY A 58 7.08 -0.98 -8.23
C GLY A 58 7.77 -2.15 -8.94
N HIS A 59 8.56 -2.94 -8.21
CA HIS A 59 9.22 -4.12 -8.78
C HIS A 59 8.20 -5.14 -9.30
N ARG A 60 7.18 -5.45 -8.50
CA ARG A 60 6.09 -6.36 -8.85
C ARG A 60 5.39 -5.86 -10.11
N PHE A 61 4.99 -4.59 -10.15
CA PHE A 61 4.32 -4.01 -11.31
C PHE A 61 5.15 -4.14 -12.59
N ALA A 62 6.46 -3.84 -12.53
CA ALA A 62 7.35 -3.99 -13.68
C ALA A 62 7.47 -5.44 -14.16
N ARG A 63 7.49 -6.42 -13.24
CA ARG A 63 7.54 -7.85 -13.57
C ARG A 63 6.23 -8.37 -14.17
N THR A 64 5.10 -7.77 -13.83
CA THR A 64 3.77 -8.21 -14.24
C THR A 64 3.15 -7.34 -15.34
N LEU A 65 3.91 -6.44 -15.97
CA LEU A 65 3.37 -5.47 -16.94
C LEU A 65 2.62 -6.15 -18.11
N THR A 66 3.20 -7.24 -18.61
CA THR A 66 2.66 -8.05 -19.71
C THR A 66 1.78 -9.22 -19.23
N MET A 67 1.60 -9.38 -17.92
CA MET A 67 0.72 -10.39 -17.35
C MET A 67 -0.68 -9.80 -17.18
N ASP A 68 -1.70 -10.66 -17.21
CA ASP A 68 -3.03 -10.25 -16.78
C ASP A 68 -2.98 -9.94 -15.27
N LEU A 69 -3.24 -8.68 -14.92
CA LEU A 69 -3.24 -8.21 -13.52
C LEU A 69 -4.42 -8.73 -12.71
N SER A 70 -5.38 -9.40 -13.35
CA SER A 70 -6.50 -10.05 -12.65
C SER A 70 -6.04 -11.10 -11.63
N VAL A 71 -4.77 -11.52 -11.71
CA VAL A 71 -4.22 -12.58 -10.87
C VAL A 71 -3.29 -11.99 -9.81
N ASP A 72 -3.66 -12.18 -8.54
CA ASP A 72 -2.68 -12.25 -7.45
C ASP A 72 -1.79 -13.47 -7.76
N ALA A 73 -0.74 -13.26 -8.56
CA ALA A 73 0.07 -14.35 -9.10
C ALA A 73 0.57 -15.22 -7.94
N PRO A 74 0.13 -16.49 -7.86
CA PRO A 74 0.45 -17.32 -6.72
C PRO A 74 1.96 -17.54 -6.70
N PHE A 75 2.60 -17.26 -5.57
CA PHE A 75 3.99 -17.63 -5.34
C PHE A 75 4.06 -19.09 -4.90
N ARG A 76 5.17 -19.77 -5.22
CA ARG A 76 5.40 -21.15 -4.74
C ARG A 76 5.45 -21.13 -3.22
N ARG A 77 4.47 -21.77 -2.58
CA ARG A 77 4.42 -21.97 -1.13
C ARG A 77 5.17 -23.24 -0.75
N GLU A 78 5.85 -23.19 0.37
CA GLU A 78 6.51 -24.35 0.99
C GLU A 78 5.59 -24.90 2.08
N ASP A 79 4.52 -25.58 1.66
CA ASP A 79 3.55 -26.20 2.58
C ASP A 79 3.85 -27.70 2.73
N VAL A 80 3.58 -28.27 3.91
CA VAL A 80 3.68 -29.72 4.16
C VAL A 80 2.48 -30.42 3.51
N THR A 81 2.71 -31.30 2.55
CA THR A 81 1.69 -32.22 2.06
C THR A 81 1.60 -33.43 2.98
N MET A 82 0.45 -33.60 3.64
CA MET A 82 0.15 -34.84 4.36
C MET A 82 0.04 -35.99 3.35
N ALA A 83 0.74 -37.09 3.59
CA ALA A 83 0.57 -38.30 2.79
C ALA A 83 -0.85 -38.83 2.99
N ALA A 84 -1.55 -39.17 1.90
CA ALA A 84 -2.80 -39.90 1.98
C ALA A 84 -2.50 -41.33 2.48
N GLU A 85 -3.24 -41.77 3.49
CA GLU A 85 -3.22 -43.14 4.02
C GLU A 85 -3.91 -44.12 3.06
#